data_AF-A0A1B6ERM5-F1
#
_entry.id   AF-A0A1B6ERM5-F1
#
_cell.length_a   1.000
_cell.length_b   1.000
_cell.length_c   1.000
_cell.angle_alpha   90.00
_cell.angle_beta   90.00
_cell.angle_gamma   90.00
#
_symmetry.space_group_name_H-M   'P 1'
#
loop_
_entity.id
_entity.type
_entity.pdbx_description
1 polymer ?
#
loop_
_entity_poly.entity_id
_entity_poly.type
_entity_poly.pdbx_seq_one_letter_code
_entity_poly.pdbx_strand_id
1 'polypeptide(L)'
;DDLIMAQALAEEPDVPRKSEPLNMVEGWVADQARIKERNRRNTVREWDVGKPEHPDEALDIEELKLKEKREQERKMRKERHHRSPTPEAEPPVRKARRKEEDAPAKLLDDLFRKTKTSPCIYWLPLTQEQIAVKEEIRRQHMAEHERRMAELKKAEQARRDRDRRNRK
;
A
#
# COMPACT_ATOMS: atom_id res chain seq x y z
N ASP A 1 -42.03 10.21 36.59
CA ASP A 1 -41.48 9.62 35.35
C ASP A 1 -40.56 10.55 34.55
N ASP A 2 -40.25 11.77 35.02
CA ASP A 2 -39.39 12.70 34.26
C ASP A 2 -37.88 12.48 34.47
N LEU A 3 -37.49 11.88 35.60
CA LEU A 3 -36.07 11.62 35.91
C LEU A 3 -35.48 10.47 35.07
N ILE A 4 -36.32 9.53 34.64
CA ILE A 4 -35.93 8.37 33.83
C ILE A 4 -35.76 8.79 32.35
N MET A 5 -36.59 9.70 31.85
CA MET A 5 -36.46 10.22 30.48
C MET A 5 -35.22 11.10 30.28
N ALA A 6 -34.82 11.87 31.30
CA ALA A 6 -33.59 12.68 31.24
C ALA A 6 -32.32 11.81 31.18
N GLN A 7 -32.34 10.63 31.79
CA GLN A 7 -31.21 9.71 31.83
C GLN A 7 -31.03 8.96 30.50
N ALA A 8 -32.13 8.69 29.77
CA ALA A 8 -32.12 8.04 28.46
C ALA A 8 -31.61 8.94 27.31
N LEU A 9 -31.60 10.27 27.50
CA LEU A 9 -31.03 11.23 26.52
C LEU A 9 -29.55 11.56 26.79
N ALA A 10 -29.02 11.15 27.94
CA ALA A 10 -27.59 11.31 28.29
C ALA A 10 -26.75 10.09 27.87
N GLU A 11 -27.40 8.99 27.46
CA GLU A 11 -26.74 7.85 26.84
C GLU A 11 -26.51 8.16 25.35
N GLU A 12 -25.52 9.02 25.11
CA GLU A 12 -24.91 9.17 23.79
C GLU A 12 -24.55 7.77 23.27
N PRO A 13 -24.97 7.37 22.05
CA PRO A 13 -24.47 6.13 21.48
C PRO A 13 -22.94 6.25 21.44
N ASP A 14 -22.26 5.25 22.02
CA ASP A 14 -20.80 5.15 21.96
C ASP A 14 -20.39 5.01 20.49
N VAL A 15 -20.24 6.15 19.82
CA VAL A 15 -19.77 6.22 18.46
C VAL A 15 -18.34 5.73 18.56
N PRO A 16 -17.98 4.57 17.99
CA PRO A 16 -16.63 4.05 18.10
C PRO A 16 -15.71 5.10 17.52
N ARG A 17 -15.00 5.80 18.42
CA ARG A 17 -13.97 6.76 18.02
C ARG A 17 -12.97 5.91 17.26
N LYS A 18 -12.68 6.29 16.02
CA LYS A 18 -11.67 5.68 15.13
C LYS A 18 -10.24 5.90 15.67
N SER A 19 -10.05 5.70 16.97
CA SER A 19 -8.77 5.73 17.67
C SER A 19 -8.26 4.33 17.98
N GLU A 20 -8.96 3.26 17.58
CA GLU A 20 -8.28 1.99 17.42
C GLU A 20 -7.18 2.20 16.36
N PRO A 21 -5.89 1.95 16.68
CA PRO A 21 -4.90 1.87 15.65
C PRO A 21 -5.39 0.75 14.74
N LEU A 22 -5.90 1.11 13.55
CA LEU A 22 -6.17 0.14 12.51
C LEU A 22 -4.90 -0.69 12.47
N ASN A 23 -5.04 -1.98 12.80
CA ASN A 23 -3.94 -2.95 12.82
C ASN A 23 -3.55 -3.25 11.36
N MET A 24 -3.29 -2.19 10.58
CA MET A 24 -2.82 -2.17 9.21
C MET A 24 -1.53 -2.96 9.10
N VAL A 25 -0.73 -2.98 10.17
CA VAL A 25 0.49 -3.79 10.25
C VAL A 25 0.17 -5.28 10.34
N GLU A 26 -0.80 -5.71 11.15
CA GLU A 26 -1.21 -7.13 11.20
C GLU A 26 -1.87 -7.59 9.90
N GLY A 27 -2.75 -6.76 9.33
CA GLY A 27 -3.37 -7.02 8.03
C GLY A 27 -2.33 -7.10 6.90
N TRP A 28 -1.35 -6.21 6.89
CA TRP A 28 -0.25 -6.21 5.91
C TRP A 28 0.72 -7.38 6.13
N VAL A 29 1.00 -7.77 7.37
CA VAL A 29 1.83 -8.95 7.69
C VAL A 29 1.14 -10.24 7.25
N ALA A 30 -0.17 -10.37 7.48
CA ALA A 30 -0.96 -11.50 7.01
C ALA A 30 -1.04 -11.52 5.47
N ASP A 31 -1.19 -10.36 4.83
CA ASP A 31 -1.19 -10.22 3.38
C ASP A 31 0.18 -10.59 2.78
N GLN A 32 1.28 -10.13 3.39
CA GLN A 32 2.63 -10.53 3.01
C GLN A 32 2.88 -12.03 3.16
N ALA A 33 2.36 -12.67 4.22
CA ALA A 33 2.47 -14.11 4.41
C ALA A 33 1.72 -14.89 3.32
N ARG A 34 0.50 -14.46 2.97
CA ARG A 34 -0.30 -15.02 1.86
C ARG A 34 0.39 -14.84 0.51
N ILE A 35 0.93 -13.65 0.24
CA ILE A 35 1.70 -13.34 -0.97
C ILE A 35 2.96 -14.21 -1.05
N LYS A 36 3.67 -14.40 0.07
CA LYS A 36 4.87 -15.26 0.14
C LYS A 36 4.55 -16.73 -0.10
N GLU A 37 3.42 -17.22 0.41
CA GLU A 37 2.95 -18.59 0.15
C GLU A 37 2.56 -18.77 -1.32
N ARG A 38 1.84 -17.80 -1.90
CA ARG A 38 1.53 -17.76 -3.33
C ARG A 38 2.80 -17.77 -4.18
N ASN A 39 3.78 -16.93 -3.82
CA ASN A 39 5.06 -16.82 -4.54
C ASN A 39 5.94 -18.06 -4.40
N ARG A 40 5.86 -18.82 -3.29
CA ARG A 40 6.59 -20.10 -3.18
C ARG A 40 6.09 -21.13 -4.18
N ARG A 41 4.82 -21.06 -4.57
CA ARG A 41 4.19 -21.97 -5.55
C ARG A 41 4.37 -21.48 -6.99
N ASN A 42 4.80 -20.23 -7.19
CA ASN A 42 4.92 -19.62 -8.51
C ASN A 42 6.39 -19.62 -8.96
N THR A 43 6.69 -20.27 -10.07
CA THR A 43 8.05 -20.33 -10.65
C THR A 43 8.43 -19.05 -11.40
N VAL A 44 7.42 -18.28 -11.84
CA VAL A 44 7.57 -17.01 -12.56
C VAL A 44 7.48 -15.85 -11.57
N ARG A 45 8.49 -14.97 -11.59
CA ARG A 45 8.54 -13.78 -10.74
C ARG A 45 7.39 -12.85 -11.13
N GLU A 46 6.76 -12.17 -10.16
CA GLU A 46 5.55 -11.36 -10.39
C GLU A 46 5.71 -10.28 -11.48
N TRP A 47 6.92 -9.79 -11.75
CA TRP A 47 7.18 -8.82 -12.84
C TRP A 47 7.33 -9.45 -14.23
N ASP A 48 7.50 -10.77 -14.30
CA ASP A 48 7.55 -11.56 -15.54
C ASP A 48 6.17 -12.17 -15.89
N VAL A 49 5.17 -12.00 -15.02
CA VAL A 49 3.80 -12.45 -15.28
C VAL A 49 3.23 -11.67 -16.47
N GLY A 50 2.83 -12.40 -17.52
CA GLY A 50 2.25 -11.83 -18.73
C GLY A 50 3.28 -11.26 -19.70
N LYS A 51 4.58 -11.49 -19.47
CA LYS A 51 5.55 -11.30 -20.54
C LYS A 51 5.41 -12.42 -21.56
N PRO A 52 5.38 -12.09 -22.85
CA PRO A 52 5.42 -13.11 -23.90
C PRO A 52 6.73 -13.89 -23.77
N GLU A 53 6.64 -15.21 -23.79
CA GLU A 53 7.82 -16.09 -23.75
C GLU A 53 8.64 -15.95 -25.04
N HIS A 54 7.97 -15.58 -26.14
CA HIS A 54 8.56 -15.45 -27.47
C HIS A 54 8.37 -14.03 -28.05
N PRO A 55 9.38 -13.44 -28.73
CA PRO A 55 9.26 -12.12 -29.33
C PRO A 55 8.10 -11.97 -30.32
N ASP A 56 7.69 -13.05 -30.98
CA ASP A 56 6.57 -13.03 -31.94
C ASP A 56 5.21 -12.80 -31.25
N GLU A 57 5.01 -13.35 -30.05
CA GLU A 57 3.80 -13.10 -29.26
C GLU A 57 3.72 -11.64 -28.78
N ALA A 58 4.87 -10.98 -28.58
CA ALA A 58 4.91 -9.57 -28.22
C ALA A 58 4.35 -8.67 -29.35
N LEU A 59 4.68 -9.02 -30.60
CA LEU A 59 4.22 -8.29 -31.79
C LEU A 59 2.72 -8.46 -32.00
N ASP A 60 2.20 -9.68 -31.84
CA ASP A 60 0.75 -9.95 -31.95
C ASP A 60 -0.05 -9.20 -30.88
N ILE A 61 0.44 -9.16 -29.63
CA ILE A 61 -0.20 -8.42 -28.54
C ILE A 61 -0.18 -6.90 -28.82
N GLU A 62 0.91 -6.38 -29.38
CA GLU A 62 1.02 -4.97 -29.75
C GLU A 62 0.10 -4.60 -30.92
N GLU A 63 0.00 -5.46 -31.94
CA GLU A 63 -0.90 -5.28 -33.07
C GLU A 63 -2.37 -5.28 -32.64
N LEU A 64 -2.76 -6.21 -31.76
CA LEU A 64 -4.12 -6.27 -31.20
C LEU A 64 -4.47 -5.01 -30.41
N LYS A 65 -3.55 -4.50 -29.58
CA LYS A 65 -3.74 -3.25 -28.84
C LYS A 65 -3.86 -2.04 -29.76
N LEU A 66 -3.07 -2.00 -30.84
CA LEU A 66 -3.16 -0.92 -31.83
C LEU A 66 -4.51 -0.94 -32.55
N LYS A 67 -5.01 -2.12 -32.89
CA LYS A 67 -6.31 -2.32 -33.52
C LYS A 67 -7.46 -1.89 -32.60
N GLU A 68 -7.41 -2.27 -31.33
CA GLU A 68 -8.39 -1.86 -30.30
C GLU A 68 -8.39 -0.33 -30.12
N LYS A 69 -7.21 0.28 -30.02
CA LYS A 69 -7.07 1.75 -29.89
C LYS A 69 -7.71 2.47 -31.08
N ARG A 70 -7.47 1.99 -32.30
CA ARG A 70 -8.06 2.56 -33.53
C ARG A 70 -9.58 2.40 -33.56
N GLU A 71 -10.12 1.33 -33.00
CA GLU A 71 -11.57 1.13 -32.87
C GLU A 71 -12.20 2.05 -31.82
N GLN A 72 -11.57 2.18 -30.66
CA GLN A 72 -12.00 3.11 -29.60
C GLN A 72 -12.00 4.56 -30.09
N GLU A 73 -10.99 4.98 -30.86
CA GLU A 73 -10.92 6.31 -31.45
C GLU A 73 -12.10 6.57 -32.41
N ARG A 74 -12.43 5.59 -33.26
CA ARG A 74 -13.59 5.68 -34.16
C ARG A 74 -14.90 5.79 -33.39
N LYS A 75 -15.02 5.08 -32.27
CA LYS A 75 -16.18 5.15 -31.37
C LYS A 75 -16.29 6.52 -30.70
N MET A 76 -15.19 7.04 -30.15
CA MET A 76 -15.15 8.35 -29.49
C MET A 76 -15.43 9.49 -30.47
N ARG A 77 -14.94 9.40 -31.71
CA ARG A 77 -15.24 10.39 -32.76
C ARG A 77 -16.73 10.39 -33.14
N LYS A 78 -17.37 9.22 -33.16
CA LYS A 78 -18.80 9.07 -33.43
C LYS A 78 -19.66 9.62 -32.28
N GLU A 79 -19.22 9.43 -31.04
CA GLU A 79 -19.89 9.95 -29.84
C GLU A 79 -19.77 11.48 -29.71
N ARG A 80 -18.61 12.06 -30.07
CA ARG A 80 -18.39 13.53 -30.09
C ARG A 80 -19.24 14.26 -31.13
N HIS A 81 -19.66 13.60 -32.20
CA HIS A 81 -20.47 14.23 -33.26
C HIS A 81 -21.96 14.45 -32.87
N HIS A 82 -22.39 13.93 -31.70
CA HIS A 82 -23.76 14.04 -31.19
C HIS A 82 -23.91 14.95 -29.96
N ARG A 83 -22.83 15.60 -29.49
CA ARG A 83 -22.90 16.62 -28.43
C ARG A 83 -22.42 17.97 -28.99
N SER A 84 -23.36 18.88 -29.20
CA SER A 84 -23.08 20.31 -29.41
C SER A 84 -22.34 20.89 -28.19
N PRO A 85 -21.29 21.72 -28.39
CA PRO A 85 -20.65 22.44 -27.29
C PRO A 85 -21.56 23.57 -26.79
N THR A 86 -22.04 23.50 -25.56
CA THR A 86 -22.66 24.63 -24.86
C THR A 86 -21.54 25.53 -24.28
N PRO A 87 -21.56 26.85 -24.52
CA PRO A 87 -20.64 27.76 -23.86
C PRO A 87 -21.21 28.29 -22.53
N GLU A 88 -20.29 28.69 -21.66
CA GLU A 88 -20.46 29.46 -20.42
C GLU A 88 -20.92 28.75 -19.13
N ALA A 89 -19.96 28.65 -18.20
CA ALA A 89 -20.20 28.86 -16.78
C ALA A 89 -18.99 29.60 -16.19
N GLU A 90 -19.24 30.82 -15.71
CA GLU A 90 -18.30 31.74 -15.06
C GLU A 90 -17.53 31.13 -13.88
N PRO A 91 -16.36 31.71 -13.51
CA PRO A 91 -15.58 31.25 -12.37
C PRO A 91 -16.23 31.66 -11.03
N PRO A 92 -16.30 30.77 -10.01
CA PRO A 92 -16.83 31.17 -8.71
C PRO A 92 -15.88 32.14 -7.99
N VAL A 93 -16.45 33.31 -7.70
CA VAL A 93 -15.95 34.42 -6.89
C VAL A 93 -15.23 33.96 -5.62
N ARG A 94 -14.00 34.45 -5.44
CA ARG A 94 -13.18 34.28 -4.24
C ARG A 94 -13.90 34.89 -3.02
N LYS A 95 -14.38 34.04 -2.11
CA LYS A 95 -15.00 34.48 -0.86
C LYS A 95 -13.95 34.86 0.18
N ALA A 96 -14.32 35.87 0.95
CA ALA A 96 -13.49 36.68 1.83
C ALA A 96 -12.71 35.89 2.89
N ARG A 97 -11.53 36.41 3.21
CA ARG A 97 -10.71 36.05 4.36
C ARG A 97 -11.45 36.43 5.64
N ARG A 98 -11.81 35.45 6.47
CA ARG A 98 -12.05 35.69 7.90
C ARG A 98 -10.75 35.42 8.65
N LYS A 99 -10.23 36.47 9.27
CA LYS A 99 -9.23 36.38 10.34
C LYS A 99 -10.01 36.02 11.60
N GLU A 100 -9.90 34.78 12.01
CA GLU A 100 -10.20 34.39 13.38
C GLU A 100 -8.92 33.77 13.91
N GLU A 101 -8.44 34.36 15.00
CA GLU A 101 -7.21 34.06 15.71
C GLU A 101 -7.42 32.76 16.50
N ASP A 102 -7.46 31.64 15.79
CA ASP A 102 -7.31 30.30 16.37
C ASP A 102 -5.88 29.84 16.03
N ALA A 103 -5.19 29.23 17.00
CA ALA A 103 -3.75 28.94 16.96
C ALA A 103 -3.27 28.59 15.54
N PRO A 104 -2.20 29.23 15.01
CA PRO A 104 -1.90 29.23 13.59
C PRO A 104 -1.98 27.80 13.07
N ALA A 105 -3.04 27.52 12.31
CA ALA A 105 -3.32 26.19 11.80
C ALA A 105 -2.01 25.71 11.17
N LYS A 106 -1.37 24.72 11.80
CA LYS A 106 -0.03 24.26 11.43
C LYS A 106 -0.03 24.05 9.93
N LEU A 107 0.83 24.80 9.23
CA LEU A 107 0.82 24.80 7.77
C LEU A 107 1.13 23.37 7.32
N LEU A 108 0.59 22.94 6.18
CA LEU A 108 0.87 21.60 5.65
C LEU A 108 2.38 21.32 5.53
N ASP A 109 3.15 22.36 5.27
CA ASP A 109 4.61 22.33 5.18
C ASP A 109 5.32 22.12 6.54
N ASP A 110 4.64 22.41 7.66
CA ASP A 110 5.16 22.17 9.02
C ASP A 110 5.02 20.70 9.43
N LEU A 111 4.03 20.00 8.88
CA LEU A 111 3.72 18.61 9.20
C LEU A 111 4.31 17.63 8.17
N PHE A 112 4.39 18.02 6.90
CA PHE A 112 4.73 17.13 5.80
C PHE A 112 5.76 17.76 4.86
N ARG A 113 6.58 16.90 4.25
CA ARG A 113 7.54 17.32 3.22
C ARG A 113 6.86 17.22 1.86
N LYS A 114 7.04 18.24 1.01
CA LYS A 114 6.48 18.27 -0.34
C LYS A 114 7.53 17.89 -1.39
N THR A 115 7.17 17.06 -2.37
CA THR A 115 8.04 16.79 -3.53
C THR A 115 8.07 17.97 -4.50
N LYS A 116 9.19 18.12 -5.22
CA LYS A 116 9.37 19.18 -6.25
C LYS A 116 8.81 18.81 -7.62
N THR A 117 8.55 17.53 -7.86
CA THR A 117 8.04 17.00 -9.13
C THR A 117 6.53 17.20 -9.27
N SER A 118 6.04 17.33 -10.51
CA SER A 118 4.61 17.40 -10.81
C SER A 118 4.10 16.02 -11.24
N PRO A 119 3.03 15.48 -10.63
CA PRO A 119 2.21 16.08 -9.56
C PRO A 119 2.93 16.08 -8.20
N CYS A 120 2.78 17.16 -7.44
CA CYS A 120 3.41 17.29 -6.13
C CYS A 120 2.64 16.49 -5.07
N ILE A 121 3.39 15.82 -4.19
CA ILE A 121 2.84 15.03 -3.09
C ILE A 121 3.44 15.45 -1.76
N TYR A 122 2.63 15.36 -0.70
CA TYR A 122 3.06 15.57 0.68
C TYR A 122 3.32 14.20 1.33
N TRP A 123 4.45 14.05 2.02
CA TRP A 123 4.82 12.81 2.71
C TRP A 123 5.48 13.11 4.06
N LEU A 124 5.27 12.21 5.03
CA LEU A 124 5.88 12.31 6.35
C LEU A 124 7.02 11.27 6.45
N PRO A 125 8.27 11.67 6.73
CA PRO A 125 9.31 10.71 7.06
C PRO A 125 8.96 10.01 8.38
N LEU A 126 9.33 8.74 8.51
CA LEU A 126 9.17 8.03 9.78
C LEU A 126 9.96 8.73 10.88
N THR A 127 9.40 8.75 12.08
CA THR A 127 10.12 9.28 13.25
C THR A 127 11.27 8.35 13.62
N GLN A 128 12.28 8.89 14.31
CA GLN A 128 13.44 8.08 14.72
C GLN A 128 13.04 6.90 15.63
N GLU A 129 12.02 7.09 16.45
CA GLU A 129 11.46 6.05 17.31
C GLU A 129 10.81 4.92 16.49
N GLN A 130 10.01 5.26 15.46
CA GLN A 130 9.40 4.28 14.57
C GLN A 130 10.45 3.49 13.78
N ILE A 131 11.53 4.17 13.34
CA ILE A 131 12.66 3.52 12.69
C ILE A 131 13.31 2.53 13.66
N ALA A 132 13.63 2.96 14.89
CA ALA A 132 14.26 2.10 15.89
C ALA A 132 13.40 0.86 16.22
N VAL A 133 12.09 1.03 16.41
CA VAL A 133 11.16 -0.09 16.65
C VAL A 133 11.15 -1.05 15.46
N LYS A 134 11.06 -0.53 14.23
CA LYS A 134 11.03 -1.36 13.02
C LYS A 134 12.37 -2.07 12.77
N GLU A 135 13.48 -1.40 13.06
CA GLU A 135 14.83 -1.99 12.98
C GLU A 135 15.04 -3.06 14.04
N GLU A 136 14.54 -2.86 15.25
CA GLU A 136 14.61 -3.87 16.32
C GLU A 136 13.82 -5.12 15.94
N ILE A 137 12.60 -4.97 15.41
CA ILE A 137 11.83 -6.10 14.87
C ILE A 137 12.61 -6.83 13.77
N ARG A 138 13.21 -6.08 12.84
CA ARG A 138 14.03 -6.65 11.76
C ARG A 138 15.24 -7.40 12.32
N ARG A 139 15.91 -6.85 13.33
CA ARG A 139 17.06 -7.46 14.00
C ARG A 139 16.66 -8.75 14.72
N GLN A 140 15.54 -8.77 15.42
CA GLN A 140 15.02 -9.95 16.10
C GLN A 140 14.69 -11.07 15.11
N HIS A 141 14.02 -10.76 14.00
CA HIS A 141 13.73 -11.75 12.96
C HIS A 141 14.99 -12.32 12.32
N MET A 142 16.00 -11.48 12.03
CA MET A 142 17.27 -11.93 11.50
C MET A 142 17.99 -12.86 12.48
N ALA A 143 18.03 -12.51 13.76
CA ALA A 143 18.64 -13.32 14.80
C ALA A 143 17.91 -14.66 15.00
N GLU A 144 16.58 -14.67 14.95
CA GLU A 144 15.78 -15.90 15.05
C GLU A 144 16.03 -16.82 13.84
N HIS A 145 16.03 -16.27 12.63
CA HIS A 145 16.33 -17.01 11.41
C HIS A 145 17.75 -17.59 11.43
N GLU A 146 18.73 -16.80 11.87
CA GLU A 146 20.12 -17.24 12.02
C GLU A 146 20.24 -18.36 13.05
N ARG A 147 19.58 -18.23 14.21
CA ARG A 147 19.56 -19.28 15.25
C ARG A 147 19.02 -20.59 14.71
N ARG A 148 17.90 -20.55 13.98
CA ARG A 148 17.28 -21.74 13.38
C ARG A 148 18.18 -22.41 12.34
N MET A 149 18.85 -21.62 11.50
CA MET A 149 19.78 -22.15 10.49
C MET A 149 21.05 -22.72 11.12
N ALA A 150 21.58 -22.08 12.17
CA ALA A 150 22.74 -22.57 12.91
C ALA A 150 22.45 -23.91 13.60
N GLU A 151 21.25 -24.07 14.16
CA GLU A 151 20.80 -25.33 14.77
C GLU A 151 20.72 -26.48 13.76
N LEU A 152 20.11 -26.23 12.59
CA LEU A 152 20.06 -27.19 11.50
C LEU A 152 21.46 -27.59 11.01
N LYS A 153 22.35 -26.60 10.83
CA LYS A 153 23.74 -26.84 10.42
C LYS A 153 24.51 -27.67 11.45
N LYS A 154 24.32 -27.39 12.75
CA LYS A 154 24.94 -28.16 13.84
C LYS A 154 24.42 -29.60 13.86
N ALA A 155 23.12 -29.81 13.67
CA ALA A 155 22.53 -31.14 13.60
C ALA A 155 23.03 -31.93 12.39
N GLU A 156 23.13 -31.30 11.22
CA GLU A 156 23.70 -31.90 10.00
C GLU A 156 25.16 -32.32 10.22
N GLN A 157 25.97 -31.43 10.78
CA GLN A 157 27.38 -31.71 11.05
C GLN A 157 27.54 -32.85 12.07
N ALA A 158 26.74 -32.87 13.14
CA ALA A 158 26.72 -33.96 14.11
C ALA A 158 26.32 -35.30 13.47
N ARG A 159 25.37 -35.30 12.52
CA ARG A 159 25.01 -36.51 11.75
C ARG A 159 26.18 -36.98 10.90
N ARG A 160 26.82 -36.06 10.15
CA ARG A 160 27.97 -36.37 9.29
C ARG A 160 29.15 -36.93 10.08
N ASP A 161 29.41 -36.40 11.27
CA ASP A 161 30.49 -36.88 12.14
C ASP A 161 30.15 -38.21 12.82
N ARG A 162 28.88 -38.49 13.10
CA ARG A 162 28.43 -39.84 13.52
C ARG A 162 28.65 -40.85 12.39
N ASP A 163 28.24 -40.53 11.17
CA ASP A 163 28.42 -41.41 10.00
C ASP A 163 29.89 -41.70 9.70
N ARG A 164 30.77 -40.70 9.86
CA ARG A 164 32.23 -40.89 9.73
C ARG A 164 32.80 -41.83 10.79
N ARG A 165 32.35 -41.71 12.04
CA ARG A 165 32.78 -42.60 13.13
C ARG A 165 32.29 -44.03 12.95
N ASN A 166 31.09 -44.21 12.41
CA ASN A 166 30.51 -45.54 12.18
C ASN A 166 31.09 -46.27 10.94
N ARG A 167 31.82 -45.55 10.07
CA ARG A 167 32.52 -46.11 8.90
C ARG A 167 33.98 -46.49 9.16
N LYS A 168 34.53 -46.15 10.33
CA LYS A 168 35.85 -46.60 10.81
C LYS A 168 35.66 -47.78 11.73
#